data_AF-A0A9D5TPF4-F1
#
_entry.id   AF-A0A9D5TPF4-F1
#
_cell.length_a   1.000
_cell.length_b   1.000
_cell.length_c   1.000
_cell.angle_alpha   90.00
_cell.angle_beta   90.00
_cell.angle_gamma   90.00
#
_symmetry.space_group_name_H-M   'P 1'
#
loop_
_entity.id
_entity.type
_entity.pdbx_description
1 polymer ?
#
loop_
_entity_poly.entity_id
_entity_poly.type
_entity_poly.pdbx_seq_one_letter_code
_entity_poly.pdbx_strand_id
1 'polypeptide(L)'
;QGKILTAVKAGNFSDATTLLNAFNSELVLALFRTASTREDVDALIAPDGIYQAYFTEVRTMLANAALNEYQKLLVYNYVLDGNEYCTDFTAVCRLFSDGITSLTISAPPVYGGGGGGGTSVGSNPIGGGIVTLPPAQENQPEQPKEIPFHDVAEAHWAYAYVKQLYSEKIINGTSETEFSPSNSIKRQDFVKILVGILDMELSLNDSTFTDLSVGCYYEPYIMTAAENGLISGVGDGSFGMNADITREDVAVIISRVLEGEAAESAAKEFGDAANIADYAKEAVQKVVSAGIFSGDDEGNFNPKANLSRAEACAVLCRLANTVKGVSK
;
A
#
# COMPACT_ATOMS: atom_id res chain seq x y z
N GLN A 1 11.38 -24.74 20.86
CA GLN A 1 12.02 -25.81 21.67
C GLN A 1 12.54 -25.33 23.03
N GLY A 2 13.38 -24.27 23.12
CA GLY A 2 13.96 -23.81 24.40
C GLY A 2 12.95 -23.29 25.45
N LYS A 3 11.91 -22.58 25.03
CA LYS A 3 10.83 -22.09 25.91
C LYS A 3 10.02 -23.24 26.55
N ILE A 4 9.63 -24.23 25.74
CA ILE A 4 8.90 -25.43 26.19
C ILE A 4 9.74 -26.22 27.19
N LEU A 5 11.02 -26.46 26.90
CA LEU A 5 11.91 -27.19 27.82
C LEU A 5 12.08 -26.45 29.17
N THR A 6 12.08 -25.12 29.15
CA THR A 6 12.16 -24.28 30.36
C THR A 6 10.87 -24.34 31.17
N ALA A 7 9.71 -24.25 30.52
CA ALA A 7 8.41 -24.34 31.17
C ALA A 7 8.15 -25.75 31.77
N VAL A 8 8.57 -26.81 31.07
CA VAL A 8 8.50 -28.20 31.56
C VAL A 8 9.41 -28.38 32.78
N LYS A 9 10.63 -27.83 32.74
CA LYS A 9 11.58 -27.88 33.87
C LYS A 9 11.12 -27.08 35.09
N ALA A 10 10.31 -26.04 34.90
CA ALA A 10 9.76 -25.23 35.99
C ALA A 10 8.56 -25.89 36.73
N GLY A 11 8.03 -27.02 36.24
CA GLY A 11 6.91 -27.72 36.88
C GLY A 11 5.56 -27.02 36.75
N ASN A 12 5.42 -26.08 35.81
CA ASN A 12 4.27 -25.17 35.69
C ASN A 12 3.07 -25.75 34.92
N PHE A 13 2.97 -27.07 34.74
CA PHE A 13 1.85 -27.68 34.01
C PHE A 13 1.08 -28.64 34.93
N SER A 14 -0.21 -28.37 35.11
CA SER A 14 -1.12 -29.16 35.95
C SER A 14 -1.48 -30.52 35.36
N ASP A 15 -1.37 -30.67 34.03
CA ASP A 15 -1.71 -31.87 33.28
C ASP A 15 -1.09 -31.89 31.87
N ALA A 16 -1.15 -33.05 31.22
CA ALA A 16 -0.62 -33.28 29.87
C ALA A 16 -1.32 -32.43 28.79
N THR A 17 -2.59 -32.09 28.99
CA THR A 17 -3.38 -31.28 28.04
C THR A 17 -2.87 -29.84 28.01
N THR A 18 -2.59 -29.26 29.17
CA THR A 18 -2.05 -27.90 29.30
C THR A 18 -0.66 -27.78 28.69
N LEU A 19 0.18 -28.81 28.86
CA LEU A 19 1.49 -28.89 28.20
C LEU A 19 1.36 -28.98 26.67
N LEU A 20 0.47 -29.83 26.16
CA LEU A 20 0.24 -30.02 24.73
C LEU A 20 -0.29 -28.73 24.07
N ASN A 21 -1.20 -28.02 24.72
CA ASN A 21 -1.72 -26.74 24.24
C ASN A 21 -0.63 -25.67 24.17
N ALA A 22 0.22 -25.57 25.20
CA ALA A 22 1.34 -24.63 25.20
C ALA A 22 2.37 -24.95 24.09
N PHE A 23 2.65 -26.24 23.86
CA PHE A 23 3.51 -26.67 22.76
C PHE A 23 2.94 -26.29 21.39
N ASN A 24 1.67 -26.61 21.16
CA ASN A 24 1.00 -26.34 19.90
C ASN A 24 0.90 -24.84 19.62
N SER A 25 0.64 -24.02 20.64
CA SER A 25 0.62 -22.56 20.51
C SER A 25 1.99 -22.00 20.07
N GLU A 26 3.09 -22.45 20.68
CA GLU A 26 4.44 -22.02 20.28
C GLU A 26 4.82 -22.53 18.88
N LEU A 27 4.38 -23.73 18.49
CA LEU A 27 4.59 -24.26 17.15
C LEU A 27 3.87 -23.41 16.08
N VAL A 28 2.59 -23.10 16.32
CA VAL A 28 1.80 -22.22 15.44
C VAL A 28 2.46 -20.87 15.27
N LEU A 29 2.91 -20.25 16.38
CA LEU A 29 3.59 -18.97 16.35
C LEU A 29 4.94 -19.03 15.63
N ALA A 30 5.66 -20.14 15.72
CA ALA A 30 6.90 -20.32 14.98
C ALA A 30 6.65 -20.42 13.48
N LEU A 31 5.65 -21.20 13.07
CA LEU A 31 5.28 -21.35 11.66
C LEU A 31 4.79 -20.03 11.06
N PHE A 32 3.98 -19.28 11.83
CA PHE A 32 3.52 -17.96 11.42
C PHE A 32 4.68 -16.98 11.21
N ARG A 33 5.69 -17.00 12.09
CA ARG A 33 6.90 -16.17 11.96
C ARG A 33 7.81 -16.57 10.80
N THR A 34 7.67 -17.79 10.29
CA THR A 34 8.42 -18.26 9.12
C THR A 34 7.65 -18.09 7.81
N ALA A 35 6.38 -17.68 7.88
CA ALA A 35 5.58 -17.40 6.70
C ALA A 35 6.24 -16.26 5.91
N SER A 36 6.51 -16.53 4.64
CA SER A 36 7.23 -15.60 3.75
C SER A 36 6.37 -15.20 2.54
N THR A 37 5.30 -15.94 2.27
CA THR A 37 4.35 -15.64 1.19
C THR A 37 2.92 -15.53 1.69
N ARG A 38 2.05 -14.94 0.87
CA ARG A 38 0.60 -14.95 1.10
C ARG A 38 0.09 -16.38 1.30
N GLU A 39 0.52 -17.30 0.45
CA GLU A 39 0.07 -18.70 0.45
C GLU A 39 0.44 -19.39 1.76
N ASP A 40 1.59 -19.08 2.36
CA ASP A 40 1.98 -19.58 3.67
C ASP A 40 0.99 -19.11 4.75
N VAL A 41 0.64 -17.82 4.74
CA VAL A 41 -0.31 -17.24 5.70
C VAL A 41 -1.71 -17.81 5.49
N ASP A 42 -2.16 -17.88 4.24
CA ASP A 42 -3.46 -18.45 3.85
C ASP A 42 -3.58 -19.92 4.27
N ALA A 43 -2.54 -20.73 4.05
CA ALA A 43 -2.50 -22.13 4.46
C ALA A 43 -2.58 -22.31 5.99
N LEU A 44 -2.01 -21.38 6.76
CA LEU A 44 -2.10 -21.41 8.23
C LEU A 44 -3.51 -21.07 8.74
N ILE A 45 -4.22 -20.16 8.09
CA ILE A 45 -5.55 -19.71 8.53
C ILE A 45 -6.70 -20.50 7.91
N ALA A 46 -6.43 -21.34 6.90
CA ALA A 46 -7.41 -22.10 6.14
C ALA A 46 -8.38 -22.93 7.02
N PRO A 47 -9.65 -23.13 6.59
CA PRO A 47 -10.68 -23.78 7.39
C PRO A 47 -10.42 -25.27 7.68
N ASP A 48 -9.68 -25.96 6.81
CA ASP A 48 -9.37 -27.39 6.80
C ASP A 48 -7.95 -27.71 7.29
N GLY A 49 -7.20 -26.68 7.71
CA GLY A 49 -5.83 -26.82 8.20
C GLY A 49 -5.71 -27.33 9.65
N ILE A 50 -4.50 -27.79 9.99
CA ILE A 50 -4.13 -28.30 11.33
C ILE A 50 -4.30 -27.22 12.43
N TYR A 51 -4.34 -25.94 12.04
CA TYR A 51 -4.33 -24.80 12.97
C TYR A 51 -5.67 -24.08 13.09
N GLN A 52 -6.75 -24.69 12.60
CA GLN A 52 -8.09 -24.11 12.54
C GLN A 52 -8.53 -23.43 13.84
N ALA A 53 -8.36 -24.11 14.98
CA ALA A 53 -8.81 -23.61 16.28
C ALA A 53 -8.11 -22.30 16.68
N TYR A 54 -6.83 -22.16 16.39
CA TYR A 54 -6.03 -20.99 16.72
C TYR A 54 -6.51 -19.77 15.93
N PHE A 55 -6.67 -19.89 14.60
CA PHE A 55 -7.01 -18.76 13.72
C PHE A 55 -8.51 -18.46 13.60
N THR A 56 -9.34 -18.94 14.53
CA THR A 56 -10.80 -18.71 14.48
C THR A 56 -11.14 -17.23 14.55
N GLU A 57 -10.50 -16.48 15.45
CA GLU A 57 -10.72 -15.05 15.62
C GLU A 57 -10.32 -14.26 14.36
N VAL A 58 -9.13 -14.53 13.82
CA VAL A 58 -8.63 -13.91 12.58
C VAL A 58 -9.57 -14.18 11.40
N ARG A 59 -10.05 -15.41 11.23
CA ARG A 59 -11.04 -15.73 10.18
C ARG A 59 -12.33 -14.96 10.36
N THR A 60 -12.85 -14.89 11.59
CA THR A 60 -14.05 -14.12 11.89
C THR A 60 -13.85 -12.64 11.57
N MET A 61 -12.69 -12.07 11.90
CA MET A 61 -12.34 -10.69 11.55
C MET A 61 -12.32 -10.48 10.03
N LEU A 62 -11.62 -11.33 9.28
CA LEU A 62 -11.55 -11.24 7.81
C LEU A 62 -12.92 -11.42 7.15
N ALA A 63 -13.75 -12.33 7.66
CA ALA A 63 -15.10 -12.55 7.15
C ALA A 63 -16.02 -11.35 7.42
N ASN A 64 -15.93 -10.77 8.63
CA ASN A 64 -16.76 -9.62 9.02
C ASN A 64 -16.32 -8.31 8.33
N ALA A 65 -15.05 -8.21 7.96
CA ALA A 65 -14.51 -7.03 7.29
C ALA A 65 -15.02 -6.88 5.84
N ALA A 66 -15.70 -7.89 5.27
CA ALA A 66 -16.25 -7.86 3.91
C ALA A 66 -15.24 -7.41 2.84
N LEU A 67 -13.98 -7.79 3.01
CA LEU A 67 -12.89 -7.37 2.13
C LEU A 67 -12.98 -8.06 0.76
N ASN A 68 -12.76 -7.28 -0.31
CA ASN A 68 -12.49 -7.84 -1.63
C ASN A 68 -11.09 -8.49 -1.69
N GLU A 69 -10.79 -9.20 -2.77
CA GLU A 69 -9.51 -9.95 -2.88
C GLU A 69 -8.27 -9.04 -2.84
N TYR A 70 -8.36 -7.83 -3.40
CA TYR A 70 -7.30 -6.82 -3.31
C TYR A 70 -7.06 -6.37 -1.87
N GLN A 71 -8.13 -6.08 -1.14
CA GLN A 71 -8.08 -5.66 0.26
C GLN A 71 -7.51 -6.77 1.15
N LYS A 72 -7.89 -8.04 0.93
CA LYS A 72 -7.29 -9.16 1.66
C LYS A 72 -5.78 -9.25 1.40
N LEU A 73 -5.35 -9.08 0.16
CA LEU A 73 -3.93 -9.05 -0.19
C LEU A 73 -3.17 -7.94 0.57
N LEU A 74 -3.76 -6.74 0.69
CA LEU A 74 -3.16 -5.66 1.49
C LEU A 74 -3.03 -6.03 2.98
N VAL A 75 -4.03 -6.70 3.56
CA VAL A 75 -3.93 -7.23 4.93
C VAL A 75 -2.82 -8.26 5.05
N TYR A 76 -2.72 -9.20 4.10
CA TYR A 76 -1.68 -10.24 4.12
C TYR A 76 -0.28 -9.64 4.03
N ASN A 77 -0.08 -8.63 3.19
CA ASN A 77 1.20 -7.91 3.10
C ASN A 77 1.54 -7.22 4.42
N TYR A 78 0.58 -6.52 5.03
CA TYR A 78 0.77 -5.89 6.35
C TYR A 78 1.17 -6.93 7.41
N VAL A 79 0.54 -8.10 7.36
CA VAL A 79 0.82 -9.21 8.28
C VAL A 79 2.21 -9.79 8.05
N LEU A 80 2.61 -10.01 6.79
CA LEU A 80 3.93 -10.54 6.44
C LEU A 80 5.05 -9.60 6.91
N ASP A 81 4.89 -8.28 6.71
CA ASP A 81 5.87 -7.28 7.14
C ASP A 81 5.98 -7.21 8.68
N GLY A 82 4.88 -7.45 9.39
CA GLY A 82 4.83 -7.38 10.86
C GLY A 82 5.12 -8.69 11.59
N ASN A 83 5.11 -9.84 10.92
CA ASN A 83 5.08 -11.14 11.59
C ASN A 83 6.35 -11.42 12.41
N GLU A 84 7.50 -10.89 12.03
CA GLU A 84 8.78 -11.08 12.72
C GLU A 84 8.74 -10.53 14.15
N TYR A 85 7.86 -9.54 14.41
CA TYR A 85 7.66 -8.89 15.70
C TYR A 85 6.59 -9.57 16.57
N CYS A 86 5.89 -10.61 16.07
CA CYS A 86 4.87 -11.32 16.84
C CYS A 86 5.47 -12.03 18.05
N THR A 87 5.01 -11.67 19.25
CA THR A 87 5.47 -12.27 20.51
C THR A 87 4.51 -13.34 21.02
N ASP A 88 3.22 -13.18 20.76
CA ASP A 88 2.13 -14.08 21.14
C ASP A 88 0.97 -14.04 20.12
N PHE A 89 -0.12 -14.78 20.39
CA PHE A 89 -1.28 -14.83 19.50
C PHE A 89 -2.12 -13.54 19.52
N THR A 90 -2.07 -12.75 20.60
CA THR A 90 -2.71 -11.43 20.66
C THR A 90 -2.04 -10.48 19.67
N ALA A 91 -0.72 -10.55 19.55
CA ALA A 91 0.03 -9.80 18.55
C ALA A 91 -0.36 -10.20 17.12
N VAL A 92 -0.59 -11.49 16.86
CA VAL A 92 -1.09 -11.98 15.58
C VAL A 92 -2.47 -11.38 15.27
N CYS A 93 -3.43 -11.46 16.20
CA CYS A 93 -4.76 -10.86 16.03
C CYS A 93 -4.67 -9.34 15.80
N ARG A 94 -3.77 -8.64 16.51
CA ARG A 94 -3.52 -7.21 16.30
C ARG A 94 -2.98 -6.93 14.90
N LEU A 95 -2.01 -7.68 14.38
CA LEU A 95 -1.52 -7.47 13.01
C LEU A 95 -2.64 -7.59 11.97
N PHE A 96 -3.50 -8.59 12.09
CA PHE A 96 -4.66 -8.70 11.19
C PHE A 96 -5.66 -7.56 11.42
N SER A 97 -5.92 -7.19 12.68
CA SER A 97 -6.81 -6.07 13.02
C SER A 97 -6.30 -4.75 12.44
N ASP A 98 -5.02 -4.49 12.59
CA ASP A 98 -4.34 -3.28 12.15
C ASP A 98 -4.24 -3.29 10.63
N GLY A 99 -3.96 -4.43 10.01
CA GLY A 99 -4.04 -4.60 8.55
C GLY A 99 -5.44 -4.29 8.03
N ILE A 100 -6.50 -4.82 8.67
CA ILE A 100 -7.89 -4.51 8.30
C ILE A 100 -8.23 -3.03 8.58
N THR A 101 -7.77 -2.48 9.70
CA THR A 101 -8.05 -1.09 10.11
C THR A 101 -7.30 -0.09 9.22
N SER A 102 -6.11 -0.47 8.76
CA SER A 102 -5.35 0.24 7.74
C SER A 102 -6.12 0.32 6.43
N LEU A 103 -7.18 -0.48 6.23
CA LEU A 103 -8.13 -0.37 5.12
C LEU A 103 -9.34 0.52 5.46
N THR A 104 -9.82 0.54 6.71
CA THR A 104 -11.02 1.30 7.10
C THR A 104 -10.78 2.78 7.46
N ILE A 105 -9.52 3.22 7.67
CA ILE A 105 -9.17 4.66 7.78
C ILE A 105 -9.12 5.37 6.39
N SER A 106 -9.60 4.70 5.32
CA SER A 106 -9.87 5.31 4.00
C SER A 106 -10.97 4.54 3.31
N ALA A 107 -12.20 4.98 3.55
CA ALA A 107 -13.28 4.94 2.59
C ALA A 107 -14.04 6.28 2.71
N PRO A 108 -14.45 6.93 1.60
CA PRO A 108 -14.92 8.32 1.60
C PRO A 108 -16.32 8.46 2.21
N PRO A 109 -16.69 9.64 2.77
CA PRO A 109 -18.06 9.88 3.18
C PRO A 109 -18.94 10.07 1.93
N VAL A 110 -19.94 9.20 1.77
CA VAL A 110 -21.07 9.41 0.85
C VAL A 110 -21.86 10.62 1.34
N TYR A 111 -21.93 11.68 0.54
CA TYR A 111 -22.70 12.89 0.81
C TYR A 111 -23.95 12.93 -0.08
N GLY A 112 -25.12 13.16 0.55
CA GLY A 112 -26.38 13.54 -0.09
C GLY A 112 -27.49 12.50 0.13
N GLY A 113 -28.71 12.84 0.54
CA GLY A 113 -29.37 14.12 0.78
C GLY A 113 -30.78 13.82 1.33
N GLY A 114 -31.42 14.84 1.89
CA GLY A 114 -32.54 14.70 2.83
C GLY A 114 -33.92 14.40 2.25
N GLY A 115 -34.87 14.19 3.17
CA GLY A 115 -36.31 14.10 2.89
C GLY A 115 -37.08 13.75 4.16
N GLY A 116 -37.72 14.76 4.77
CA GLY A 116 -38.38 14.64 6.07
C GLY A 116 -39.78 14.00 6.05
N GLY A 117 -40.34 13.87 7.25
CA GLY A 117 -41.76 13.55 7.47
C GLY A 117 -41.99 12.86 8.81
N GLY A 118 -42.53 13.59 9.80
CA GLY A 118 -42.73 13.10 11.17
C GLY A 118 -44.07 12.42 11.45
N THR A 119 -44.27 12.11 12.74
CA THR A 119 -45.48 11.85 13.58
C THR A 119 -45.17 10.66 14.50
N SER A 120 -44.89 10.85 15.78
CA SER A 120 -45.73 11.23 16.94
C SER A 120 -46.59 10.09 17.51
N VAL A 121 -46.69 10.10 18.85
CA VAL A 121 -47.57 9.35 19.78
C VAL A 121 -46.90 8.10 20.41
N GLY A 122 -46.76 7.95 21.73
CA GLY A 122 -47.16 8.79 22.86
C GLY A 122 -46.90 8.11 24.23
N SER A 123 -46.50 8.95 25.20
CA SER A 123 -46.87 8.97 26.63
C SER A 123 -46.56 7.75 27.55
N ASN A 124 -45.66 7.77 28.56
CA ASN A 124 -45.48 8.56 29.81
C ASN A 124 -45.78 7.66 31.07
N PRO A 125 -45.41 8.02 32.31
CA PRO A 125 -44.07 8.17 32.95
C PRO A 125 -43.94 7.34 34.26
N ILE A 126 -42.74 7.27 34.89
CA ILE A 126 -42.36 7.46 36.34
C ILE A 126 -40.82 7.31 36.34
N GLY A 127 -39.92 8.21 36.76
CA GLY A 127 -39.94 9.20 37.84
C GLY A 127 -38.86 8.82 38.87
N GLY A 128 -37.57 9.06 38.57
CA GLY A 128 -36.44 8.84 39.50
C GLY A 128 -35.13 9.33 38.90
N GLY A 129 -34.55 10.39 39.49
CA GLY A 129 -33.45 11.16 38.92
C GLY A 129 -32.15 10.38 38.70
N ILE A 130 -31.57 10.56 37.51
CA ILE A 130 -30.23 10.15 37.14
C ILE A 130 -29.48 11.41 36.73
N VAL A 131 -28.30 11.59 37.33
CA VAL A 131 -27.29 12.59 36.95
C VAL A 131 -26.98 12.42 35.47
N THR A 132 -27.41 13.35 34.62
CA THR A 132 -26.96 13.39 33.23
C THR A 132 -25.51 13.83 33.21
N LEU A 133 -24.60 12.88 32.96
CA LEU A 133 -23.26 13.19 32.46
C LEU A 133 -23.42 14.05 31.19
N PRO A 134 -22.54 15.05 30.97
CA PRO A 134 -22.54 15.79 29.70
C PRO A 134 -22.46 14.80 28.54
N PRO A 135 -23.16 15.06 27.41
CA PRO A 135 -23.17 14.15 26.28
C PRO A 135 -21.72 13.86 25.89
N ALA A 136 -21.37 12.58 25.86
CA ALA A 136 -20.11 12.13 25.29
C ALA A 136 -20.01 12.77 23.90
N GLN A 137 -19.02 13.63 23.72
CA GLN A 137 -18.66 14.08 22.39
C GLN A 137 -18.30 12.82 21.62
N GLU A 138 -19.17 12.45 20.71
CA GLU A 138 -18.95 11.43 19.71
C GLU A 138 -17.75 11.92 18.90
N ASN A 139 -16.56 11.42 19.24
CA ASN A 139 -15.35 11.66 18.47
C ASN A 139 -15.59 11.07 17.09
N GLN A 140 -16.01 11.92 16.16
CA GLN A 140 -15.96 11.64 14.74
C GLN A 140 -14.51 11.22 14.41
N PRO A 141 -14.28 10.15 13.65
CA PRO A 141 -12.95 9.88 13.13
C PRO A 141 -12.55 11.05 12.22
N GLU A 142 -11.65 11.91 12.72
CA GLU A 142 -11.02 12.95 11.92
C GLU A 142 -10.23 12.27 10.80
N GLN A 143 -10.60 12.55 9.55
CA GLN A 143 -9.71 12.33 8.42
C GLN A 143 -8.38 13.05 8.70
N PRO A 144 -7.20 12.45 8.49
CA PRO A 144 -5.95 13.12 8.76
C PRO A 144 -5.87 14.41 7.92
N LYS A 145 -6.04 15.54 8.60
CA LYS A 145 -5.96 16.86 7.96
C LYS A 145 -4.54 17.13 7.45
N GLU A 146 -3.56 16.39 7.96
CA GLU A 146 -2.12 16.51 7.75
C GLU A 146 -1.50 15.11 7.61
N ILE A 147 -0.41 15.03 6.85
CA ILE A 147 0.43 13.82 6.79
C ILE A 147 1.30 13.74 8.05
N PRO A 148 1.64 12.54 8.56
CA PRO A 148 2.42 12.40 9.80
C PRO A 148 3.93 12.65 9.62
N PHE A 149 4.36 13.03 8.41
CA PHE A 149 5.76 13.08 8.02
C PHE A 149 6.40 14.43 8.36
N HIS A 150 7.27 14.45 9.37
CA HIS A 150 7.92 15.70 9.80
C HIS A 150 8.96 16.22 8.80
N ASP A 151 9.49 15.34 7.95
CA ASP A 151 10.46 15.65 6.89
C ASP A 151 9.81 16.14 5.59
N VAL A 152 8.47 16.23 5.56
CA VAL A 152 7.70 16.88 4.50
C VAL A 152 6.74 17.87 5.16
N ALA A 153 7.29 19.02 5.58
CA ALA A 153 6.48 20.11 6.14
C ALA A 153 5.49 20.68 5.11
N GLU A 154 4.43 21.36 5.55
CA GLU A 154 3.40 21.94 4.66
C GLU A 154 3.96 22.90 3.60
N ALA A 155 5.04 23.62 3.93
CA ALA A 155 5.74 24.51 3.00
C ALA A 155 6.64 23.77 1.99
N HIS A 156 6.86 22.47 2.15
CA HIS A 156 7.67 21.68 1.22
C HIS A 156 6.95 21.55 -0.13
N TRP A 157 7.66 21.75 -1.24
CA TRP A 157 7.08 21.77 -2.59
C TRP A 157 6.32 20.49 -2.94
N ALA A 158 6.74 19.35 -2.38
CA ALA A 158 6.13 18.05 -2.62
C ALA A 158 4.93 17.74 -1.70
N TYR A 159 4.66 18.58 -0.69
CA TYR A 159 3.68 18.30 0.36
C TYR A 159 2.31 17.92 -0.20
N ALA A 160 1.79 18.71 -1.16
CA ALA A 160 0.49 18.46 -1.75
C ALA A 160 0.42 17.09 -2.48
N TYR A 161 1.48 16.72 -3.20
CA TYR A 161 1.54 15.44 -3.92
C TYR A 161 1.66 14.25 -2.96
N VAL A 162 2.52 14.36 -1.95
CA VAL A 162 2.67 13.33 -0.92
C VAL A 162 1.36 13.15 -0.15
N LYS A 163 0.73 14.26 0.25
CA LYS A 163 -0.57 14.25 0.93
C LYS A 163 -1.65 13.59 0.11
N GLN A 164 -1.73 13.90 -1.19
CA GLN A 164 -2.71 13.28 -2.08
C GLN A 164 -2.54 11.75 -2.09
N LEU A 165 -1.36 11.25 -2.46
CA LEU A 165 -1.11 9.81 -2.59
C LEU A 165 -1.20 9.08 -1.24
N TYR A 166 -0.83 9.74 -0.14
CA TYR A 166 -0.98 9.20 1.20
C TYR A 166 -2.46 9.07 1.60
N SER A 167 -3.28 10.10 1.33
CA SER A 167 -4.72 10.07 1.61
C SER A 167 -5.48 9.02 0.78
N GLU A 168 -4.99 8.77 -0.44
CA GLU A 168 -5.48 7.72 -1.33
C GLU A 168 -4.91 6.33 -0.99
N LYS A 169 -4.04 6.23 0.04
CA LYS A 169 -3.35 5.00 0.46
C LYS A 169 -2.49 4.32 -0.62
N ILE A 170 -2.04 5.10 -1.59
CA ILE A 170 -1.17 4.62 -2.67
C ILE A 170 0.29 4.55 -2.20
N ILE A 171 0.70 5.46 -1.31
CA ILE A 171 2.06 5.53 -0.79
C ILE A 171 2.09 5.66 0.73
N ASN A 172 3.07 5.00 1.36
CA ASN A 172 3.37 5.10 2.78
C ASN A 172 4.72 5.81 3.01
N GLY A 173 4.94 6.24 4.26
CA GLY A 173 6.24 6.68 4.73
C GLY A 173 7.28 5.55 4.76
N THR A 174 8.55 5.91 4.95
CA THR A 174 9.62 4.96 5.27
C THR A 174 9.63 4.60 6.76
N SER A 175 8.93 5.38 7.58
CA SER A 175 8.54 5.05 8.95
C SER A 175 7.17 5.69 9.26
N GLU A 176 6.71 5.56 10.51
CA GLU A 176 5.48 6.20 10.98
C GLU A 176 5.53 7.74 10.87
N THR A 177 6.73 8.34 10.95
CA THR A 177 6.92 9.80 11.01
C THR A 177 7.84 10.37 9.94
N GLU A 178 8.39 9.53 9.06
CA GLU A 178 9.29 9.94 7.98
C GLU A 178 8.78 9.47 6.62
N PHE A 179 8.90 10.34 5.62
CA PHE A 179 8.63 10.03 4.23
C PHE A 179 9.90 9.77 3.41
N SER A 180 11.03 10.34 3.83
CA SER A 180 12.32 10.39 3.14
C SER A 180 12.21 10.95 1.71
N PRO A 181 11.79 12.21 1.53
CA PRO A 181 11.45 12.79 0.22
C PRO A 181 12.61 12.79 -0.77
N SER A 182 13.86 12.90 -0.30
CA SER A 182 15.06 12.96 -1.14
C SER A 182 15.67 11.60 -1.48
N ASN A 183 15.18 10.50 -0.88
CA ASN A 183 15.71 9.17 -1.19
C ASN A 183 15.28 8.76 -2.59
N SER A 184 16.18 8.10 -3.33
CA SER A 184 15.82 7.45 -4.59
C SER A 184 14.68 6.47 -4.39
N ILE A 185 13.71 6.49 -5.30
CA ILE A 185 12.66 5.49 -5.34
C ILE A 185 13.13 4.25 -6.09
N LYS A 186 12.76 3.07 -5.57
CA LYS A 186 13.03 1.80 -6.25
C LYS A 186 12.05 1.59 -7.41
N ARG A 187 12.50 0.88 -8.44
CA ARG A 187 11.70 0.58 -9.64
C ARG A 187 10.37 -0.09 -9.29
N GLN A 188 10.37 -1.07 -8.36
CA GLN A 188 9.14 -1.74 -7.93
C GLN A 188 8.15 -0.79 -7.24
N ASP A 189 8.65 0.14 -6.42
CA ASP A 189 7.80 1.06 -5.66
C ASP A 189 7.18 2.09 -6.58
N PHE A 190 7.95 2.57 -7.57
CA PHE A 190 7.43 3.44 -8.62
C PHE A 190 6.28 2.76 -9.39
N VAL A 191 6.45 1.50 -9.78
CA VAL A 191 5.42 0.74 -10.51
C VAL A 191 4.18 0.49 -9.65
N LYS A 192 4.36 0.16 -8.37
CA LYS A 192 3.25 0.02 -7.41
C LYS A 192 2.41 1.30 -7.33
N ILE A 193 3.05 2.46 -7.17
CA ILE A 193 2.36 3.75 -7.08
C ILE A 193 1.66 4.07 -8.42
N LEU A 194 2.30 3.79 -9.55
CA LEU A 194 1.70 3.99 -10.87
C LEU A 194 0.43 3.15 -11.06
N VAL A 195 0.46 1.87 -10.73
CA VAL A 195 -0.71 0.99 -10.84
C VAL A 195 -1.82 1.45 -9.90
N GLY A 196 -1.47 1.88 -8.68
CA GLY A 196 -2.43 2.43 -7.72
C GLY A 196 -3.06 3.74 -8.19
N ILE A 197 -2.28 4.66 -8.78
CA ILE A 197 -2.81 5.97 -9.23
C ILE A 197 -3.69 5.86 -10.48
N LEU A 198 -3.46 4.81 -11.28
CA LEU A 198 -4.29 4.46 -12.43
C LEU A 198 -5.51 3.61 -12.05
N ASP A 199 -5.66 3.25 -10.77
CA ASP A 199 -6.76 2.45 -10.23
C ASP A 199 -6.98 1.14 -11.03
N MET A 200 -5.87 0.48 -11.38
CA MET A 200 -5.91 -0.72 -12.22
C MET A 200 -6.26 -1.96 -11.39
N GLU A 201 -7.02 -2.86 -12.00
CA GLU A 201 -7.31 -4.18 -11.41
C GLU A 201 -6.02 -5.02 -11.36
N LEU A 202 -5.68 -5.53 -10.17
CA LEU A 202 -4.45 -6.27 -9.99
C LEU A 202 -4.51 -7.66 -10.63
N SER A 203 -3.47 -7.99 -11.38
CA SER A 203 -3.18 -9.35 -11.82
C SER A 203 -2.71 -10.22 -10.65
N LEU A 204 -3.26 -11.42 -10.57
CA LEU A 204 -2.88 -12.47 -9.60
C LEU A 204 -2.14 -13.63 -10.29
N ASN A 205 -1.72 -13.43 -11.54
CA ASN A 205 -0.92 -14.42 -12.24
C ASN A 205 0.52 -14.43 -11.70
N ASP A 206 1.13 -15.61 -11.69
CA ASP A 206 2.53 -15.76 -11.33
C ASP A 206 3.43 -14.95 -12.27
N SER A 207 4.46 -14.34 -11.68
CA SER A 207 5.43 -13.60 -12.47
C SER A 207 6.25 -14.46 -13.43
N THR A 208 6.51 -13.92 -14.61
CA THR A 208 7.49 -14.47 -15.57
C THR A 208 8.90 -13.91 -15.37
N PHE A 209 9.06 -12.88 -14.54
CA PHE A 209 10.37 -12.33 -14.17
C PHE A 209 11.07 -13.22 -13.16
N THR A 210 12.36 -13.49 -13.38
CA THR A 210 13.18 -14.42 -12.60
C THR A 210 13.71 -13.84 -11.29
N ASP A 211 13.68 -12.51 -11.15
CA ASP A 211 14.16 -11.77 -9.98
C ASP A 211 13.02 -11.31 -9.05
N LEU A 212 11.79 -11.77 -9.29
CA LEU A 212 10.67 -11.61 -8.36
C LEU A 212 10.51 -12.88 -7.53
N SER A 213 10.39 -12.69 -6.22
CA SER A 213 9.97 -13.75 -5.31
C SER A 213 8.46 -13.84 -5.34
N VAL A 214 7.94 -15.05 -5.48
CA VAL A 214 6.50 -15.34 -5.52
C VAL A 214 5.85 -14.92 -4.20
N GLY A 215 4.68 -14.29 -4.29
CA GLY A 215 3.87 -13.87 -3.14
C GLY A 215 4.37 -12.59 -2.46
N CYS A 216 5.33 -11.87 -3.05
CA CYS A 216 5.78 -10.57 -2.54
C CYS A 216 4.79 -9.44 -2.84
N TYR A 217 4.75 -8.42 -1.97
CA TYR A 217 3.78 -7.33 -2.07
C TYR A 217 3.76 -6.59 -3.41
N TYR A 218 4.88 -6.57 -4.15
CA TYR A 218 5.03 -5.85 -5.41
C TYR A 218 4.65 -6.68 -6.64
N GLU A 219 4.61 -8.02 -6.53
CA GLU A 219 4.44 -8.91 -7.69
C GLU A 219 3.14 -8.61 -8.45
N PRO A 220 1.97 -8.51 -7.79
CA PRO A 220 0.72 -8.20 -8.49
C PRO A 220 0.74 -6.87 -9.23
N TYR A 221 1.40 -5.84 -8.67
CA TYR A 221 1.52 -4.53 -9.33
C TYR A 221 2.43 -4.60 -10.55
N ILE A 222 3.57 -5.28 -10.41
CA ILE A 222 4.51 -5.47 -11.52
C ILE A 222 3.84 -6.28 -12.64
N MET A 223 3.11 -7.33 -12.29
CA MET A 223 2.38 -8.14 -13.26
C MET A 223 1.28 -7.35 -13.97
N THR A 224 0.49 -6.59 -13.22
CA THR A 224 -0.52 -5.69 -13.79
C THR A 224 0.10 -4.71 -14.79
N ALA A 225 1.20 -4.07 -14.42
CA ALA A 225 1.87 -3.13 -15.30
C ALA A 225 2.49 -3.81 -16.53
N ALA A 226 3.02 -5.03 -16.39
CA ALA A 226 3.62 -5.79 -17.49
C ALA A 226 2.56 -6.30 -18.48
N GLU A 227 1.45 -6.87 -17.99
CA GLU A 227 0.34 -7.37 -18.81
C GLU A 227 -0.36 -6.25 -19.59
N ASN A 228 -0.40 -5.03 -19.02
CA ASN A 228 -0.91 -3.84 -19.69
C ASN A 228 0.15 -3.11 -20.54
N GLY A 229 1.34 -3.69 -20.71
CA GLY A 229 2.39 -3.15 -21.57
C GLY A 229 3.06 -1.87 -21.04
N LEU A 230 2.79 -1.46 -19.80
CA LEU A 230 3.35 -0.24 -19.21
C LEU A 230 4.83 -0.40 -18.88
N ILE A 231 5.26 -1.60 -18.48
CA ILE A 231 6.65 -1.90 -18.19
C ILE A 231 7.18 -3.03 -19.06
N SER A 232 8.50 -3.05 -19.16
CA SER A 232 9.27 -4.16 -19.68
C SER A 232 10.37 -4.47 -18.67
N GLY A 233 10.83 -5.72 -18.64
CA GLY A 233 12.03 -6.07 -17.89
C GLY A 233 13.26 -5.33 -18.40
N VAL A 234 14.35 -5.40 -17.66
CA VAL A 234 15.64 -4.79 -18.03
C VAL A 234 16.49 -5.70 -18.93
N GLY A 235 16.00 -6.89 -19.28
CA GLY A 235 16.68 -7.90 -20.09
C GLY A 235 16.80 -9.24 -19.36
N ASP A 236 17.14 -10.30 -20.10
CA ASP A 236 17.44 -11.65 -19.56
C ASP A 236 16.34 -12.26 -18.66
N GLY A 237 15.08 -11.83 -18.85
CA GLY A 237 13.95 -12.26 -18.04
C GLY A 237 13.90 -11.62 -16.64
N SER A 238 14.63 -10.54 -16.39
CA SER A 238 14.62 -9.80 -15.12
C SER A 238 13.80 -8.51 -15.20
N PHE A 239 13.11 -8.17 -14.12
CA PHE A 239 12.41 -6.90 -13.94
C PHE A 239 13.36 -5.74 -13.63
N GLY A 240 14.45 -6.02 -12.92
CA GLY A 240 15.35 -4.99 -12.36
C GLY A 240 14.98 -4.65 -10.92
N MET A 241 14.69 -5.66 -10.12
CA MET A 241 14.27 -5.51 -8.72
C MET A 241 15.33 -4.78 -7.87
N ASN A 242 14.91 -3.95 -6.91
CA ASN A 242 15.76 -3.18 -5.98
C ASN A 242 16.68 -2.12 -6.62
N ALA A 243 16.64 -1.96 -7.94
CA ALA A 243 17.31 -0.86 -8.62
C ALA A 243 16.58 0.46 -8.34
N ASP A 244 17.36 1.54 -8.15
CA ASP A 244 16.82 2.88 -8.25
C ASP A 244 16.38 3.14 -9.70
N ILE A 245 15.26 3.83 -9.89
CA ILE A 245 14.75 4.11 -11.23
C ILE A 245 15.28 5.44 -11.76
N THR A 246 15.75 5.45 -13.01
CA THR A 246 16.24 6.66 -13.67
C THR A 246 15.10 7.50 -14.24
N ARG A 247 15.36 8.79 -14.45
CA ARG A 247 14.38 9.72 -15.06
C ARG A 247 13.99 9.32 -16.48
N GLU A 248 14.93 8.80 -17.27
CA GLU A 248 14.62 8.34 -18.64
C GLU A 248 13.76 7.07 -18.65
N ASP A 249 13.98 6.14 -17.71
CA ASP A 249 13.13 4.95 -17.58
C ASP A 249 11.72 5.31 -17.13
N VAL A 250 11.60 6.23 -16.18
CA VAL A 250 10.31 6.78 -15.74
C VAL A 250 9.57 7.42 -16.91
N ALA A 251 10.28 8.19 -17.75
CA ALA A 251 9.67 8.80 -18.93
C ALA A 251 9.08 7.75 -19.87
N VAL A 252 9.79 6.64 -20.12
CA VAL A 252 9.32 5.53 -20.97
C VAL A 252 8.08 4.85 -20.39
N ILE A 253 8.06 4.59 -19.09
CA ILE A 253 6.90 3.97 -18.45
C ILE A 253 5.68 4.90 -18.54
N ILE A 254 5.86 6.18 -18.20
CA ILE A 254 4.77 7.18 -18.25
C ILE A 254 4.31 7.41 -19.70
N SER A 255 5.22 7.41 -20.68
CA SER A 255 4.84 7.65 -22.09
C SER A 255 3.92 6.57 -22.64
N ARG A 256 4.04 5.33 -22.16
CA ARG A 256 3.15 4.20 -22.51
C ARG A 256 1.75 4.38 -21.97
N VAL A 257 1.61 4.96 -20.77
CA VAL A 257 0.30 5.32 -20.20
C VAL A 257 -0.39 6.40 -21.05
N LEU A 258 0.38 7.33 -21.60
CA LEU A 258 -0.13 8.41 -22.45
C LEU A 258 -0.45 7.97 -23.89
N GLU A 259 -0.39 6.68 -24.24
CA GLU A 259 -0.78 6.22 -25.58
C GLU A 259 -2.27 6.42 -25.80
N GLY A 260 -2.61 7.47 -26.57
CA GLY A 260 -3.98 7.91 -26.87
C GLY A 260 -4.01 9.29 -27.51
N GLU A 261 -3.22 10.26 -27.02
CA GLU A 261 -3.13 11.61 -27.60
C GLU A 261 -1.74 12.19 -27.35
N ALA A 262 -0.96 12.40 -28.42
CA ALA A 262 0.23 13.22 -28.35
C ALA A 262 -0.23 14.69 -28.37
N ALA A 263 -0.05 15.41 -27.26
CA ALA A 263 -0.19 16.86 -27.31
C ALA A 263 0.87 17.39 -28.29
N GLU A 264 0.42 17.96 -29.41
CA GLU A 264 1.27 18.72 -30.32
C GLU A 264 1.78 19.95 -29.57
N SER A 265 2.95 19.83 -28.96
CA SER A 265 3.70 20.93 -28.37
C SER A 265 5.06 21.03 -29.06
N ALA A 266 5.61 22.24 -29.11
CA ALA A 266 6.97 22.46 -29.56
C ALA A 266 7.93 21.59 -28.73
N ALA A 267 8.80 20.83 -29.41
CA ALA A 267 9.82 20.03 -28.78
C ALA A 267 10.70 20.92 -27.89
N LYS A 268 10.78 20.59 -26.60
CA LYS A 268 11.72 21.24 -25.70
C LYS A 268 13.08 20.59 -25.91
N GLU A 269 14.06 21.40 -26.30
CA GLU A 269 15.45 20.97 -26.40
C GLU A 269 16.11 21.05 -25.02
N PHE A 270 16.87 20.01 -24.67
CA PHE A 270 17.64 19.94 -23.44
C PHE A 270 19.14 20.01 -23.74
N GLY A 271 19.91 20.69 -22.87
CA GLY A 271 21.36 20.82 -23.01
C GLY A 271 22.10 19.48 -23.01
N ASP A 272 21.53 18.48 -22.35
CA ASP A 272 22.03 17.12 -22.21
C ASP A 272 21.27 16.09 -23.08
N ALA A 273 20.60 16.53 -24.15
CA ALA A 273 19.84 15.64 -25.05
C ALA A 273 20.67 14.47 -25.61
N ALA A 274 21.98 14.66 -25.78
CA ALA A 274 22.90 13.60 -26.21
C ALA A 274 23.11 12.47 -25.18
N ASN A 275 22.80 12.71 -23.90
CA ASN A 275 22.89 11.73 -22.83
C ASN A 275 21.62 10.89 -22.66
N ILE A 276 20.52 11.27 -23.33
CA ILE A 276 19.26 10.53 -23.32
C ILE A 276 19.45 9.27 -24.14
N ALA A 277 19.15 8.10 -23.56
CA ALA A 277 19.23 6.84 -24.29
C ALA A 277 18.29 6.84 -25.50
N ASP A 278 18.70 6.19 -26.60
CA ASP A 278 17.92 6.17 -27.85
C ASP A 278 16.49 5.68 -27.65
N TYR A 279 16.28 4.67 -26.79
CA TYR A 279 14.95 4.13 -26.47
C TYR A 279 14.04 5.11 -25.72
N ALA A 280 14.61 6.12 -25.06
CA ALA A 280 13.89 7.05 -24.21
C ALA A 280 13.63 8.41 -24.88
N LYS A 281 14.26 8.72 -26.01
CA LYS A 281 14.17 10.04 -26.66
C LYS A 281 12.73 10.48 -26.95
N GLU A 282 11.95 9.60 -27.56
CA GLU A 282 10.55 9.87 -27.88
C GLU A 282 9.71 10.02 -26.60
N ALA A 283 9.93 9.11 -25.64
CA ALA A 283 9.23 9.14 -24.36
C ALA A 283 9.47 10.43 -23.58
N VAL A 284 10.73 10.89 -23.52
CA VAL A 284 11.10 12.16 -22.87
C VAL A 284 10.36 13.33 -23.51
N GLN A 285 10.33 13.41 -24.85
CA GLN A 285 9.58 14.45 -25.54
C GLN A 285 8.09 14.40 -25.21
N LYS A 286 7.50 13.21 -25.18
CA LYS A 286 6.07 13.01 -24.87
C LYS A 286 5.72 13.48 -23.46
N VAL A 287 6.47 13.06 -22.44
CA VAL A 287 6.17 13.41 -21.04
C VAL A 287 6.45 14.88 -20.73
N VAL A 288 7.38 15.51 -21.45
CA VAL A 288 7.67 16.94 -21.32
C VAL A 288 6.58 17.78 -22.00
N SER A 289 6.15 17.39 -23.20
CA SER A 289 5.01 18.01 -23.88
C SER A 289 3.70 17.90 -23.08
N ALA A 290 3.54 16.80 -22.34
CA ALA A 290 2.41 16.61 -21.42
C ALA A 290 2.53 17.39 -20.10
N GLY A 291 3.62 18.14 -19.88
CA GLY A 291 3.86 18.91 -18.65
C GLY A 291 4.14 18.05 -17.42
N ILE A 292 4.43 16.75 -17.59
CA ILE A 292 4.72 15.83 -16.49
C ILE A 292 6.15 16.07 -15.98
N PHE A 293 7.09 16.20 -16.91
CA PHE A 293 8.47 16.60 -16.65
C PHE A 293 8.78 17.99 -17.22
N SER A 294 9.65 18.73 -16.55
CA SER A 294 10.07 20.08 -16.96
C SER A 294 11.57 20.22 -17.21
N GLY A 295 12.39 19.25 -16.82
CA GLY A 295 13.85 19.43 -16.69
C GLY A 295 14.21 20.26 -15.46
N ASP A 296 15.48 20.61 -15.33
CA ASP A 296 16.03 21.49 -14.29
C ASP A 296 16.17 22.95 -14.74
N ASP A 297 16.64 23.80 -13.82
CA ASP A 297 16.84 25.23 -14.05
C ASP A 297 18.03 25.54 -14.99
N GLU A 298 18.92 24.57 -15.22
CA GLU A 298 20.05 24.69 -16.16
C GLU A 298 19.65 24.32 -17.59
N GLY A 299 18.41 23.86 -17.79
CA GLY A 299 17.90 23.45 -19.09
C GLY A 299 18.27 22.00 -19.46
N ASN A 300 18.59 21.16 -18.49
CA ASN A 300 18.90 19.74 -18.67
C ASN A 300 17.71 18.86 -18.27
N PHE A 301 17.62 17.66 -18.86
CA PHE A 301 16.66 16.64 -18.46
C PHE A 301 17.17 15.76 -17.32
N ASN A 302 18.49 15.55 -17.26
CA ASN A 302 19.20 14.63 -16.36
C ASN A 302 18.76 13.16 -16.51
N PRO A 303 18.88 12.56 -17.71
CA PRO A 303 18.27 11.26 -18.01
C PRO A 303 18.73 10.12 -17.11
N LYS A 304 20.00 10.14 -16.68
CA LYS A 304 20.62 9.10 -15.85
C LYS A 304 20.47 9.33 -14.34
N ALA A 305 19.91 10.48 -13.93
CA ALA A 305 19.69 10.73 -12.51
C ALA A 305 18.54 9.86 -11.99
N ASN A 306 18.67 9.38 -10.76
CA ASN A 306 17.62 8.62 -10.09
C ASN A 306 16.50 9.56 -9.66
N LEU A 307 15.26 9.07 -9.75
CA LEU A 307 14.10 9.82 -9.29
C LEU A 307 13.97 9.70 -7.77
N SER A 308 13.82 10.83 -7.08
CA SER A 308 13.51 10.81 -5.65
C SER A 308 12.04 10.42 -5.38
N ARG A 309 11.73 9.98 -4.16
CA ARG A 309 10.36 9.66 -3.73
C ARG A 309 9.41 10.86 -3.87
N ALA A 310 9.87 12.07 -3.57
CA ALA A 310 9.08 13.28 -3.73
C ALA A 310 8.81 13.60 -5.21
N GLU A 311 9.82 13.46 -6.07
CA GLU A 311 9.64 13.65 -7.51
C GLU A 311 8.71 12.60 -8.11
N ALA A 312 8.81 11.34 -7.68
CA ALA A 312 7.90 10.26 -8.08
C ALA A 312 6.44 10.62 -7.79
N CYS A 313 6.15 11.13 -6.59
CA CYS A 313 4.81 11.59 -6.26
C CYS A 313 4.33 12.70 -7.19
N ALA A 314 5.19 13.68 -7.46
CA ALA A 314 4.85 14.82 -8.30
C ALA A 314 4.57 14.42 -9.75
N VAL A 315 5.43 13.60 -10.37
CA VAL A 315 5.25 13.20 -11.77
C VAL A 315 4.04 12.28 -11.94
N LEU A 316 3.78 11.38 -10.98
CA LEU A 316 2.61 10.51 -11.02
C LEU A 316 1.31 11.30 -10.79
N CYS A 317 1.27 12.24 -9.85
CA CYS A 317 0.10 13.12 -9.67
C CYS A 317 -0.18 13.96 -10.93
N ARG A 318 0.86 14.49 -11.59
CA ARG A 318 0.70 15.20 -12.87
C ARG A 318 0.16 14.28 -13.96
N LEU A 319 0.69 13.05 -14.08
CA LEU A 319 0.17 12.04 -15.00
C LEU A 319 -1.33 11.78 -14.75
N ALA A 320 -1.72 11.52 -13.51
CA ALA A 320 -3.12 11.27 -13.17
C ALA A 320 -4.03 12.46 -13.51
N ASN A 321 -3.56 13.69 -13.30
CA ASN A 321 -4.30 14.89 -13.71
C ASN A 321 -4.44 15.01 -15.23
N THR A 322 -3.37 14.68 -15.97
CA THR A 322 -3.40 14.65 -17.44
C THR A 322 -4.40 13.61 -17.94
N VAL A 323 -4.36 12.37 -17.43
CA VAL A 323 -5.26 11.29 -17.85
C VAL A 323 -6.73 11.58 -17.48
N LYS A 324 -6.99 12.08 -16.26
CA LYS A 324 -8.35 12.46 -15.81
C LYS A 324 -8.90 13.69 -16.54
N GLY A 325 -8.04 14.61 -16.97
CA GLY A 325 -8.41 15.81 -17.72
C GLY A 325 -8.83 15.55 -19.17
N VAL A 326 -8.39 14.44 -19.77
CA VAL A 326 -8.70 14.02 -21.15
C VAL A 326 -10.03 13.25 -21.24
N SER A 327 -10.54 12.70 -20.13
CA SER A 327 -11.88 12.12 -20.05
C SER A 327 -12.96 13.22 -19.85
N LYS A 328 -13.25 13.99 -20.89
CA LYS A 328 -14.44 14.87 -20.95
C LYS A 328 -15.12 14.83 -22.31
#